data_AF-A0A3C1S156-F1
#
_entry.id   AF-A0A3C1S156-F1
#
_cell.length_a   1.000
_cell.length_b   1.000
_cell.length_c   1.000
_cell.angle_alpha   90.00
_cell.angle_beta   90.00
_cell.angle_gamma   90.00
#
_symmetry.space_group_name_H-M   'P 1'
#
loop_
_entity.id
_entity.type
_entity.pdbx_description
1 polymer ?
#
loop_
_entity_poly.entity_id
_entity_poly.type
_entity_poly.pdbx_seq_one_letter_code
_entity_poly.pdbx_strand_id
1 'polypeptide(L)' 'YKELFGNRDYRTDREITDNTLQLYAEFGISDKTTLFTNIPFKMVKSGNPTFNTAITSEGSESSLGNVQLGVKQIFTIKIG' A
#
# COMPACT_ATOMS: atom_id res chain seq x y z
N TYR A 1 -11.26 6.19 1.38
CA TYR A 1 -11.83 6.58 0.08
C TYR A 1 -13.35 6.54 0.11
N LYS A 2 -14.00 7.42 -0.67
CA LYS A 2 -15.46 7.48 -0.87
C LYS A 2 -15.88 7.16 -2.31
N GLU A 3 -14.90 6.93 -3.18
CA GLU A 3 -15.05 6.70 -4.62
C GLU A 3 -14.13 5.54 -5.03
N LEU A 4 -14.60 4.66 -5.91
CA LEU A 4 -13.80 3.62 -6.52
C LEU A 4 -13.03 4.21 -7.71
N PHE A 5 -11.73 3.95 -7.81
CA PHE A 5 -10.93 4.40 -8.95
C PHE A 5 -11.22 3.53 -10.19
N GLY A 6 -12.35 3.82 -10.86
CA GLY A 6 -12.80 3.19 -12.10
C GLY A 6 -14.20 3.66 -12.49
N ASN A 7 -14.28 4.49 -13.54
CA ASN A 7 -15.47 5.24 -14.00
C ASN A 7 -16.12 6.13 -12.91
N ARG A 8 -16.12 7.45 -13.13
CA ARG A 8 -16.20 8.51 -12.10
C ARG A 8 -17.49 8.60 -11.27
N ASP A 9 -18.44 7.67 -11.41
CA ASP A 9 -19.78 7.79 -10.80
C ASP A 9 -20.11 6.71 -9.77
N TYR A 10 -19.20 5.78 -9.45
CA TYR A 10 -19.45 4.76 -8.43
C TYR A 10 -18.87 5.16 -7.06
N ARG A 11 -19.75 5.66 -6.19
CA ARG A 11 -19.47 5.90 -4.78
C ARG A 11 -19.58 4.58 -4.02
N THR A 12 -18.66 4.33 -3.09
CA THR A 12 -18.77 3.18 -2.18
C THR A 12 -19.99 3.35 -1.27
N ASP A 13 -20.69 2.28 -0.91
CA ASP A 13 -21.88 2.35 -0.05
C ASP A 13 -21.54 2.57 1.44
N ARG A 14 -20.26 2.45 1.79
CA ARG A 14 -19.66 2.80 3.09
C ARG A 14 -18.39 3.61 2.91
N GLU A 15 -18.03 4.36 3.93
CA GLU A 15 -16.72 5.02 4.02
C GLU A 15 -15.65 3.95 4.20
N ILE A 16 -14.64 3.94 3.34
CA ILE A 16 -13.52 3.01 3.49
C ILE A 16 -12.29 3.77 4.00
N THR A 17 -11.62 3.22 5.00
CA THR A 17 -10.30 3.68 5.44
C THR A 17 -9.27 2.64 5.07
N ASP A 18 -8.17 3.07 4.46
CA ASP A 18 -7.07 2.20 4.05
C ASP A 18 -5.77 2.83 4.49
N ASN A 19 -5.13 2.17 5.44
CA ASN A 19 -3.84 2.55 5.95
C ASN A 19 -2.84 1.46 5.62
N THR A 20 -1.68 1.85 5.12
CA THR A 20 -0.57 0.93 4.88
C THR A 20 0.60 1.34 5.76
N LEU A 21 1.01 0.45 6.66
CA LEU A 21 2.28 0.55 7.37
C LEU A 21 3.34 -0.17 6.55
N GLN A 22 4.40 0.52 6.14
CA GLN A 22 5.42 -0.06 5.28
C GLN A 22 6.72 -0.25 6.03
N LEU A 23 7.17 -1.50 6.17
CA LEU A 23 8.50 -1.82 6.67
C LEU A 23 9.48 -1.89 5.49
N TYR A 24 10.45 -0.98 5.50
CA TYR A 24 11.49 -0.91 4.48
C TYR A 24 12.86 -1.09 5.12
N ALA A 25 13.70 -1.94 4.53
CA ALA A 25 15.07 -2.12 4.98
C ALA A 25 16.01 -2.23 3.79
N GLU A 26 17.20 -1.66 3.96
CA GLU A 26 18.31 -1.73 3.02
C GLU A 26 19.55 -2.25 3.72
N PHE A 27 20.31 -3.07 3.01
CA PHE A 27 21.61 -3.58 3.43
C PHE A 27 22.62 -3.36 2.31
N GLY A 28 23.65 -2.55 2.57
CA GLY A 28 24.75 -2.33 1.64
C GLY A 28 25.68 -3.54 1.59
N ILE A 29 25.73 -4.20 0.43
CA ILE A 29 26.69 -5.28 0.15
C ILE A 29 28.04 -4.71 -0.30
N SER A 30 28.00 -3.63 -1.10
CA SER A 30 29.17 -2.83 -1.50
C SER A 30 28.73 -1.38 -1.74
N ASP A 31 29.67 -0.47 -1.96
CA ASP A 31 29.39 0.94 -2.32
C ASP A 31 28.45 1.11 -3.53
N LYS A 32 28.33 0.06 -4.35
CA LYS A 32 27.51 0.04 -5.57
C LYS A 32 26.37 -0.96 -5.52
N THR A 33 26.26 -1.78 -4.48
CA THR A 33 25.31 -2.90 -4.42
C THR A 33 24.52 -2.85 -3.12
N THR A 34 23.20 -2.75 -3.21
CA THR A 34 22.29 -2.70 -2.06
C THR A 34 21.25 -3.80 -2.20
N LEU A 35 21.08 -4.62 -1.17
CA LEU A 35 19.91 -5.48 -1.02
C LEU A 35 18.82 -4.67 -0.32
N PHE A 36 17.58 -4.72 -0.80
CA PHE A 36 16.45 -4.07 -0.15
C PHE A 36 15.27 -5.00 -0.02
N THR A 37 14.49 -4.81 1.04
CA THR A 37 13.21 -5.47 1.27
C THR A 37 12.14 -4.45 1.60
N ASN A 38 10.92 -4.72 1.16
CA ASN A 38 9.75 -3.90 1.40
C ASN A 38 8.56 -4.79 1.75
N ILE A 39 8.04 -4.63 2.96
CA ILE A 39 6.92 -5.41 3.50
C ILE A 39 5.80 -4.43 3.87
N PRO A 40 4.78 -4.26 3.02
CA PRO A 40 3.61 -3.45 3.34
C PRO A 40 2.61 -4.26 4.17
N PHE A 41 2.16 -3.71 5.29
CA PHE A 41 1.04 -4.22 6.09
C PHE A 41 -0.16 -3.29 5.90
N LYS A 42 -1.21 -3.82 5.28
CA LYS A 42 -2.45 -3.09 4.96
C LYS A 42 -3.49 -3.33 6.04
N MET A 43 -4.18 -2.26 6.38
CA MET A 43 -5.31 -2.24 7.31
C MET A 43 -6.46 -1.52 6.62
N VAL A 44 -7.49 -2.28 6.23
CA VAL A 44 -8.65 -1.77 5.50
C VAL A 44 -9.88 -1.91 6.39
N LYS A 45 -10.67 -0.83 6.51
CA LYS A 45 -11.88 -0.79 7.32
C LYS A 45 -13.05 -0.21 6.53
N SER A 46 -14.21 -0.87 6.59
CA SER A 46 -15.49 -0.29 6.18
C SER A 46 -16.19 0.32 7.40
N GLY A 47 -16.32 1.66 7.37
CA GLY A 47 -16.88 2.50 8.43
C GLY A 47 -18.35 2.78 8.21
N ASN A 48 -18.78 4.04 8.38
CA ASN A 48 -20.20 4.41 8.31
C ASN A 48 -20.78 4.26 6.88
N PRO A 49 -22.08 3.98 6.74
CA PRO A 49 -22.79 4.09 5.46
C PRO A 49 -22.63 5.49 4.85
N THR A 50 -22.45 5.57 3.54
CA THR A 50 -22.43 6.84 2.78
C THR A 50 -23.80 7.19 2.19
N PHE A 51 -24.72 6.21 2.19
CA PHE A 51 -26.13 6.35 1.83
C PHE A 51 -27.01 5.97 3.01
N ASN A 52 -28.32 6.25 2.93
CA ASN A 52 -29.29 5.91 3.99
C ASN A 52 -29.34 4.41 4.33
N THR A 53 -28.92 3.53 3.41
CA THR A 53 -28.82 2.09 3.61
C THR A 53 -27.56 1.55 2.94
N ALA A 54 -26.66 0.95 3.71
CA ALA A 54 -25.54 0.16 3.18
C ALA A 54 -25.97 -1.30 3.03
N ILE A 55 -25.65 -1.90 1.89
CA ILE A 55 -25.91 -3.33 1.63
C ILE A 55 -24.73 -4.15 2.15
N THR A 56 -23.55 -3.56 2.21
CA THR A 56 -22.34 -4.17 2.77
C THR A 56 -22.27 -4.04 4.29
N SER A 57 -21.71 -5.07 4.94
CA SER A 57 -21.43 -5.06 6.37
C SER A 57 -20.22 -4.20 6.70
N GLU A 58 -20.20 -3.64 7.91
CA GLU A 58 -18.97 -3.11 8.49
C GLU A 58 -17.96 -4.24 8.73
N GLY A 59 -16.68 -3.90 8.67
CA GLY A 59 -15.61 -4.87 8.79
C GLY A 59 -14.25 -4.19 8.85
N SER A 60 -13.28 -4.93 9.36
CA SER A 60 -11.89 -4.50 9.42
C SER A 60 -11.02 -5.70 9.11
N GLU A 61 -10.19 -5.57 8.08
CA GLU A 61 -9.30 -6.62 7.62
C GLU A 61 -7.86 -6.11 7.63
N SER A 62 -6.94 -7.01 7.97
CA SER A 62 -5.51 -6.73 7.93
C SER A 62 -4.80 -7.80 7.12
N SER A 63 -3.94 -7.36 6.22
CA SER A 63 -3.27 -8.26 5.27
C SER A 63 -1.89 -7.75 4.92
N LEU A 64 -0.98 -8.67 4.58
CA LEU A 64 0.24 -8.28 3.88
C LEU A 64 -0.10 -7.86 2.45
N GLY A 65 0.49 -6.74 2.03
CA GLY A 65 0.53 -6.34 0.63
C GLY A 65 1.58 -7.13 -0.14
N ASN A 66 1.91 -6.66 -1.33
CA ASN A 66 2.96 -7.28 -2.14
C ASN A 66 4.32 -7.08 -1.48
N VAL A 67 4.86 -8.15 -0.91
CA VAL A 67 6.22 -8.20 -0.37
C VAL A 67 7.22 -8.14 -1.53
N GLN A 68 8.22 -7.28 -1.40
CA GLN A 68 9.26 -7.11 -2.42
C GLN A 68 10.64 -7.35 -1.80
N LEU A 69 11.48 -8.06 -2.53
CA LEU A 69 12.89 -8.25 -2.25
C LEU A 69 13.65 -7.96 -3.54
N GLY A 70 14.70 -7.16 -3.47
CA GLY A 70 15.43 -6.77 -4.67
C GLY A 70 16.88 -6.37 -4.40
N VAL A 71 17.66 -6.35 -5.47
CA VAL A 71 19.04 -5.88 -5.46
C VAL A 71 19.15 -4.66 -6.36
N LYS A 72 19.77 -3.61 -5.85
CA LYS A 72 20.09 -2.37 -6.57
C LYS A 72 21.58 -2.36 -6.87
N GLN A 73 21.94 -2.30 -8.15
CA GLN A 73 23.32 -2.16 -8.62
C GLN A 73 23.51 -0.80 -9.30
N ILE A 74 24.49 -0.02 -8.85
CA ILE A 74 24.90 1.25 -9.47
C ILE A 74 26.10 0.96 -10.38
N PHE A 75 25.91 1.15 -11.70
CA PHE A 75 26.96 0.86 -12.70
C PHE A 75 27.89 2.04 -12.99
N THR A 76 27.37 3.27 -12.92
CA THR A 76 28.14 4.49 -13.19
C THR A 76 27.97 5.47 -12.03
N ILE A 77 29.10 5.91 -11.47
CA ILE A 77 29.16 7.06 -10.56
C ILE A 77 29.81 8.17 -11.38
N LYS A 78 29.05 9.21 -11.76
CA LYS A 78 29.66 10.40 -12.37
C LYS A 78 30.39 11.17 -11.27
N ILE A 79 31.71 11.23 -11.39
CA ILE A 79 32.57 12.09 -10.59
C ILE A 79 32.77 13.35 -11.44
N GLY A 80 32.36 14.50 -10.90
CA GLY A 80 32.62 15.82 -11.47
C GLY A 80 34.02 16.30 -11.13
#